data_AF-J4UHA8-F1
#
_entry.id   AF-J4UHA8-F1
#
_cell.length_a   1.000
_cell.length_b   1.000
_cell.length_c   1.000
_cell.angle_alpha   90.00
_cell.angle_beta   90.00
_cell.angle_gamma   90.00
#
_symmetry.space_group_name_H-M   'P 1'
#
loop_
_entity.id
_entity.type
_entity.pdbx_description
1 polymer ?
#
loop_
_entity_poly.entity_id
_entity_poly.type
_entity_poly.pdbx_seq_one_letter_code
_entity_poly.pdbx_strand_id
1 'polypeptide(L)'
;MKRFLSILVMGIVYASILLVCEIGLGLNGRQIFVIYIVSAVIIFVGAILFNLIYNVVHIKKINKLVSLFDEGKFDECIDKLNAMEKTTKSKHIKNMAKLNMACAFMKKKDYVEAKYIFECFGSSLEKMPEVEMTRRLNLCLCYFHLKKYEKAQELYTDSKPFFDKYRETDDYYEYFILLDVFMYVVFNKDATEARKRLHEARLLCKDEEFEEDFECLESIINFPNSV
;
A
#
# COMPACT_ATOMS: atom_id res chain seq x y z
N MET A 1 24.54 -16.35 -3.85
CA MET A 1 26.01 -16.39 -4.03
C MET A 1 26.63 -15.04 -4.41
N LYS A 2 26.26 -14.38 -5.51
CA LYS A 2 26.91 -13.12 -5.95
C LYS A 2 27.01 -12.00 -4.89
N ARG A 3 25.93 -11.77 -4.11
CA ARG A 3 25.92 -10.73 -3.06
C ARG A 3 26.82 -11.08 -1.85
N PHE A 4 26.82 -12.34 -1.44
CA PHE A 4 27.66 -12.81 -0.32
C PHE A 4 29.15 -12.73 -0.66
N LEU A 5 29.53 -13.13 -1.88
CA LEU A 5 30.90 -12.99 -2.37
C LEU A 5 31.35 -11.51 -2.40
N SER A 6 30.47 -10.61 -2.83
CA SER A 6 30.78 -9.17 -2.87
C SER A 6 30.99 -8.57 -1.47
N ILE A 7 30.24 -9.03 -0.47
CA ILE A 7 30.41 -8.61 0.94
C ILE A 7 31.74 -9.12 1.49
N LEU A 8 32.11 -10.38 1.20
CA LEU A 8 33.40 -10.95 1.60
C LEU A 8 34.58 -10.17 1.00
N VAL A 9 34.52 -9.86 -0.31
CA VAL A 9 35.56 -9.07 -0.98
C VAL A 9 35.70 -7.69 -0.35
N MET A 10 34.59 -6.98 -0.08
CA MET A 10 34.65 -5.68 0.58
C MET A 10 35.21 -5.77 2.01
N GLY A 11 34.89 -6.83 2.75
CA GLY A 11 35.45 -7.08 4.08
C GLY A 11 36.96 -7.30 4.06
N ILE A 12 37.46 -8.06 3.07
CA ILE A 12 38.90 -8.29 2.89
C ILE A 12 39.61 -6.96 2.55
N VAL A 13 39.09 -6.20 1.59
CA VAL A 13 39.65 -4.89 1.21
C VAL A 13 39.67 -3.94 2.41
N TYR A 14 38.60 -3.93 3.20
CA TYR A 14 38.51 -3.11 4.40
C TYR A 14 39.56 -3.48 5.45
N ALA A 15 39.74 -4.78 5.71
CA ALA A 15 40.78 -5.27 6.63
C ALA A 15 42.20 -4.95 6.12
N SER A 16 42.46 -5.06 4.82
CA SER A 16 43.75 -4.69 4.23
C SER A 16 44.05 -3.20 4.40
N ILE A 17 43.06 -2.32 4.23
CA ILE A 17 43.24 -0.88 4.46
C ILE A 17 43.59 -0.59 5.92
N LEU A 18 42.90 -1.23 6.87
CA LEU A 18 43.21 -1.06 8.30
C LEU A 18 44.62 -1.53 8.66
N LEU A 19 45.09 -2.63 8.04
CA LEU A 19 46.45 -3.14 8.26
C LEU A 19 47.53 -2.21 7.71
N VAL A 20 47.28 -1.58 6.55
CA VAL A 20 48.18 -0.54 6.01
C VAL A 20 48.20 0.68 6.93
N CYS A 21 47.05 1.09 7.47
CA CYS A 21 46.96 2.19 8.44
C CYS A 21 47.68 1.86 9.77
N GLU A 22 47.58 0.63 10.26
CA GLU A 22 48.31 0.14 11.45
C GLU A 22 49.82 0.34 11.29
N ILE A 23 50.38 -0.17 10.20
CA ILE A 23 51.81 -0.11 9.92
C ILE A 23 52.25 1.33 9.64
N GLY A 24 51.52 2.06 8.80
CA GLY A 24 51.91 3.39 8.33
C GLY A 24 51.80 4.48 9.40
N LEU A 25 50.86 4.36 10.35
CA LEU A 25 50.64 5.35 11.40
C LEU A 25 51.18 4.91 12.78
N GLY A 26 51.77 3.70 12.87
CA GLY A 26 52.32 3.17 14.13
C GLY A 26 51.27 2.99 15.22
N LEU A 27 50.04 2.63 14.85
CA LEU A 27 48.94 2.47 15.80
C LEU A 27 49.14 1.21 16.65
N ASN A 28 48.74 1.27 17.92
CA ASN A 28 48.73 0.08 18.75
C ASN A 28 47.45 -0.75 18.53
N GLY A 29 47.50 -2.05 18.87
CA GLY A 29 46.38 -2.97 18.64
C GLY A 29 45.05 -2.52 19.27
N ARG A 30 45.08 -1.79 20.40
CA ARG A 30 43.87 -1.25 21.03
C ARG A 30 43.24 -0.15 20.18
N GLN A 31 44.04 0.77 19.64
CA GLN A 31 43.58 1.86 18.78
C GLN A 31 42.94 1.32 17.51
N ILE A 32 43.55 0.32 16.87
CA ILE A 32 43.00 -0.32 15.65
C ILE A 32 41.69 -1.02 15.94
N PHE A 33 41.59 -1.73 17.07
CA PHE A 33 40.35 -2.39 17.46
C PHE A 33 39.21 -1.36 17.66
N VAL A 34 39.49 -0.24 18.33
CA VAL A 34 38.49 0.84 18.50
C VAL A 34 38.07 1.42 17.15
N ILE A 35 39.04 1.72 16.27
CA ILE A 35 38.75 2.23 14.92
C ILE A 35 37.88 1.23 14.16
N TYR A 36 38.22 -0.05 14.19
CA TYR A 36 37.45 -1.12 13.55
C TYR A 36 36.00 -1.17 14.04
N ILE A 37 35.76 -1.14 15.35
CA ILE A 37 34.40 -1.18 15.90
C ILE A 37 33.61 0.08 15.52
N VAL A 38 34.19 1.26 15.69
CA VAL A 38 33.50 2.54 15.41
C VAL A 38 33.14 2.65 13.93
N SER A 39 34.08 2.35 13.05
CA SER A 39 33.86 2.37 11.59
C SER A 39 32.85 1.32 11.13
N ALA A 40 32.87 0.10 11.68
CA ALA A 40 31.88 -0.93 11.36
C ALA A 40 30.46 -0.48 11.74
N VAL A 41 30.31 0.14 12.92
CA VAL A 41 29.03 0.74 13.35
C VAL A 41 28.61 1.86 12.40
N ILE A 42 29.52 2.76 12.01
CA ILE A 42 29.22 3.85 11.07
C ILE A 42 28.75 3.30 9.72
N ILE A 43 29.43 2.30 9.16
CA ILE A 43 29.06 1.68 7.88
C ILE A 43 27.67 1.04 7.98
N PHE A 44 27.41 0.31 9.07
CA PHE A 44 26.13 -0.36 9.28
C PHE A 44 24.98 0.65 9.41
N VAL A 45 25.14 1.66 10.26
CA VAL A 45 24.15 2.74 10.44
C VAL A 45 23.97 3.53 9.15
N GLY A 46 25.06 3.83 8.43
CA GLY A 46 25.03 4.51 7.14
C GLY A 46 24.24 3.74 6.08
N ALA A 47 24.40 2.41 6.02
CA ALA A 47 23.63 1.57 5.09
C ALA A 47 22.13 1.56 5.43
N ILE A 48 21.77 1.51 6.72
CA ILE A 48 20.38 1.60 7.18
C ILE A 48 19.78 2.96 6.81
N LEU A 49 20.48 4.05 7.12
CA LEU A 49 20.05 5.42 6.83
C LEU A 49 19.88 5.65 5.33
N PHE A 50 20.83 5.18 4.51
CA PHE A 50 20.73 5.28 3.06
C PHE A 50 19.48 4.57 2.53
N ASN A 51 19.20 3.34 3.01
CA ASN A 51 18.01 2.61 2.61
C ASN A 51 16.70 3.31 3.06
N LEU A 52 16.70 3.89 4.27
CA LEU A 52 15.55 4.64 4.79
C LEU A 52 15.30 5.91 3.97
N ILE A 53 16.34 6.72 3.72
CA ILE A 53 16.26 7.95 2.91
C ILE A 53 15.79 7.61 1.50
N TYR A 54 16.34 6.55 0.88
CA TYR A 54 15.93 6.09 -0.44
C TYR A 54 14.42 5.80 -0.48
N ASN A 55 13.89 5.05 0.49
CA ASN A 55 12.46 4.75 0.54
C ASN A 55 11.62 6.02 0.76
N VAL A 56 12.00 6.91 1.69
CA VAL A 56 11.27 8.16 1.96
C VAL A 56 11.19 9.06 0.71
N VAL A 57 12.30 9.23 -0.01
CA VAL A 57 12.33 10.05 -1.23
C VAL A 57 11.39 9.48 -2.30
N HIS A 58 11.34 8.17 -2.44
CA HIS A 58 10.45 7.53 -3.40
C HIS A 58 8.99 7.56 -2.99
N ILE A 59 8.66 7.44 -1.69
CA ILE A 59 7.30 7.63 -1.19
C ILE A 59 6.81 9.04 -1.51
N LYS A 60 7.65 10.08 -1.29
CA LYS A 60 7.31 11.45 -1.69
C LYS A 60 7.04 11.59 -3.18
N LYS A 61 7.79 10.87 -4.03
CA LYS A 61 7.53 10.84 -5.47
C LYS A 61 6.18 10.19 -5.78
N ILE A 62 5.83 9.08 -5.14
CA ILE A 62 4.53 8.43 -5.30
C ILE A 62 3.41 9.39 -4.87
N ASN A 63 3.52 10.04 -3.72
CA ASN A 63 2.48 10.98 -3.25
C ASN A 63 2.26 12.15 -4.23
N LYS A 64 3.34 12.64 -4.86
CA LYS A 64 3.23 13.65 -5.94
C LYS A 64 2.57 13.11 -7.22
N LEU A 65 2.66 11.81 -7.49
CA LEU A 65 1.93 11.20 -8.60
C LEU A 65 0.46 11.01 -8.23
N VAL A 66 0.17 10.61 -7.00
CA VAL A 66 -1.19 10.46 -6.49
C VAL A 66 -1.95 11.77 -6.49
N SER A 67 -1.30 12.92 -6.25
CA SER A 67 -1.97 14.23 -6.38
C SER A 67 -2.43 14.56 -7.81
N LEU A 68 -2.03 13.80 -8.84
CA LEU A 68 -2.61 13.91 -10.18
C LEU A 68 -4.07 13.41 -10.22
N PHE A 69 -4.52 12.69 -9.19
CA PHE A 69 -5.92 12.28 -9.05
C PHE A 69 -6.84 13.49 -8.92
N ASP A 70 -6.44 14.49 -8.15
CA ASP A 70 -7.18 15.74 -7.97
C ASP A 70 -7.31 16.53 -9.29
N GLU A 71 -6.37 16.33 -10.21
CA GLU A 71 -6.36 16.92 -11.55
C GLU A 71 -7.09 16.06 -12.60
N GLY A 72 -7.64 14.90 -12.21
CA GLY A 72 -8.27 13.93 -13.11
C GLY A 72 -7.31 13.26 -14.10
N LYS A 73 -6.00 13.41 -13.91
CA LYS A 73 -4.94 12.92 -14.84
C LYS A 73 -4.54 11.48 -14.52
N PHE A 74 -5.53 10.58 -14.50
CA PHE A 74 -5.34 9.20 -14.07
C PHE A 74 -4.40 8.41 -14.99
N ASP A 75 -4.51 8.56 -16.31
CA ASP A 75 -3.66 7.83 -17.27
C ASP A 75 -2.18 8.23 -17.14
N GLU A 76 -1.90 9.52 -17.00
CA GLU A 76 -0.54 10.02 -16.77
C GLU A 76 0.02 9.49 -15.44
N CYS A 77 -0.82 9.40 -14.40
CA CYS A 77 -0.43 8.82 -13.13
C CYS A 77 -0.10 7.32 -13.27
N ILE A 78 -0.98 6.54 -13.92
CA ILE A 78 -0.80 5.10 -14.15
C ILE A 78 0.50 4.84 -14.92
N ASP A 79 0.77 5.58 -15.99
CA ASP A 79 1.98 5.43 -16.80
C ASP A 79 3.25 5.68 -15.97
N LYS A 80 3.28 6.75 -15.17
CA LYS A 80 4.42 7.09 -14.32
C LYS A 80 4.62 6.08 -13.19
N LEU A 81 3.55 5.59 -12.57
CA LEU A 81 3.62 4.55 -11.55
C LEU A 81 4.09 3.21 -12.13
N ASN A 82 3.62 2.83 -13.32
CA ASN A 82 4.04 1.62 -14.03
C ASN A 82 5.54 1.69 -14.39
N ALA A 83 6.00 2.83 -14.89
CA ALA A 83 7.43 3.05 -15.13
C ALA A 83 8.25 2.94 -13.84
N MET A 84 7.75 3.49 -12.72
CA MET A 84 8.42 3.39 -11.43
C MET A 84 8.50 1.94 -10.92
N GLU A 85 7.40 1.19 -11.01
CA GLU A 85 7.35 -0.22 -10.64
C GLU A 85 8.39 -1.02 -11.42
N LYS A 86 8.46 -0.83 -12.75
CA LYS A 86 9.38 -1.59 -13.61
C LYS A 86 10.84 -1.29 -13.34
N THR A 87 11.17 -0.04 -13.02
CA THR A 87 12.56 0.43 -12.94
C THR A 87 13.18 0.35 -11.56
N THR A 88 12.39 0.47 -10.48
CA THR A 88 12.93 0.47 -9.12
C THR A 88 13.41 -0.93 -8.69
N LYS A 89 14.46 -1.00 -7.86
CA LYS A 89 14.93 -2.27 -7.28
C LYS A 89 14.28 -2.59 -5.93
N SER A 90 13.62 -1.62 -5.31
CA SER A 90 13.00 -1.78 -3.99
C SER A 90 11.63 -2.43 -4.13
N LYS A 91 11.48 -3.62 -3.52
CA LYS A 91 10.18 -4.34 -3.47
C LYS A 91 9.09 -3.49 -2.82
N HIS A 92 9.42 -2.74 -1.78
CA HIS A 92 8.47 -1.86 -1.09
C HIS A 92 7.92 -0.80 -2.06
N ILE A 93 8.81 -0.12 -2.80
CA ILE A 93 8.39 0.91 -3.77
C ILE A 93 7.61 0.29 -4.94
N LYS A 94 7.99 -0.89 -5.42
CA LYS A 94 7.22 -1.63 -6.43
C LYS A 94 5.78 -1.88 -5.98
N ASN A 95 5.63 -2.39 -4.76
CA ASN A 95 4.33 -2.69 -4.18
C ASN A 95 3.49 -1.43 -4.00
N MET A 96 4.08 -0.35 -3.50
CA MET A 96 3.40 0.95 -3.36
C MET A 96 2.97 1.51 -4.72
N ALA A 97 3.83 1.46 -5.73
CA ALA A 97 3.49 1.92 -7.08
C ALA A 97 2.34 1.10 -7.67
N LYS A 98 2.41 -0.23 -7.57
CA LYS A 98 1.35 -1.14 -8.05
C LYS A 98 0.03 -0.94 -7.31
N LEU A 99 0.06 -0.67 -6.00
CA LEU A 99 -1.16 -0.44 -5.21
C LEU A 99 -1.83 0.86 -5.67
N ASN A 100 -1.07 1.93 -5.79
CA ASN A 100 -1.60 3.23 -6.22
C ASN A 100 -2.08 3.21 -7.67
N MET A 101 -1.49 2.38 -8.55
CA MET A 101 -2.04 2.14 -9.89
C MET A 101 -3.44 1.53 -9.83
N ALA A 102 -3.66 0.53 -8.97
CA ALA A 102 -4.98 -0.07 -8.79
C ALA A 102 -6.00 0.95 -8.26
N CYS A 103 -5.59 1.81 -7.30
CA CYS A 103 -6.43 2.91 -6.84
C CYS A 103 -6.77 3.89 -7.98
N ALA A 104 -5.81 4.21 -8.86
CA ALA A 104 -6.06 5.05 -10.03
C ALA A 104 -7.10 4.44 -10.98
N PHE A 105 -7.03 3.12 -11.23
CA PHE A 105 -8.04 2.41 -12.01
C PHE A 105 -9.42 2.45 -11.34
N MET A 106 -9.50 2.33 -10.02
CA MET A 106 -10.78 2.51 -9.29
C MET A 106 -11.34 3.91 -9.45
N LYS A 107 -10.51 4.97 -9.34
CA LYS A 107 -10.96 6.35 -9.57
C LYS A 107 -11.45 6.56 -11.01
N LYS A 108 -10.89 5.84 -11.98
CA LYS A 108 -11.40 5.76 -13.36
C LYS A 108 -12.63 4.86 -13.54
N LYS A 109 -13.13 4.24 -12.46
CA LYS A 109 -14.22 3.26 -12.48
C LYS A 109 -13.92 1.99 -13.30
N ASP A 110 -12.64 1.74 -13.58
CA ASP A 110 -12.17 0.47 -14.15
C ASP A 110 -11.91 -0.54 -13.03
N TYR A 111 -13.00 -1.01 -12.44
CA TYR A 111 -12.96 -1.96 -11.34
C TYR A 111 -12.42 -3.34 -11.78
N VAL A 112 -12.49 -3.67 -13.07
CA VAL A 112 -11.98 -4.94 -13.61
C VAL A 112 -10.46 -4.97 -13.50
N GLU A 113 -9.79 -3.94 -13.99
CA GLU A 113 -8.33 -3.85 -13.97
C GLU A 113 -7.82 -3.64 -12.53
N ALA A 114 -8.49 -2.78 -11.75
CA ALA A 114 -8.15 -2.59 -10.34
C ALA A 114 -8.18 -3.90 -9.55
N LYS A 115 -9.27 -4.67 -9.67
CA LYS A 115 -9.42 -5.99 -9.03
C LYS A 115 -8.29 -6.93 -9.44
N TYR A 116 -7.98 -7.03 -10.74
CA TYR A 116 -6.90 -7.89 -11.23
C TYR A 116 -5.56 -7.56 -10.57
N ILE A 117 -5.22 -6.27 -10.48
CA ILE A 117 -3.98 -5.83 -9.84
C ILE A 117 -3.97 -6.16 -8.35
N PHE A 118 -5.07 -5.91 -7.63
CA PHE A 118 -5.19 -6.23 -6.20
C PHE A 118 -5.11 -7.73 -5.91
N GLU A 119 -5.66 -8.60 -6.75
CA GLU A 119 -5.55 -10.06 -6.61
C GLU A 119 -4.09 -10.53 -6.85
N CYS A 120 -3.35 -9.86 -7.73
CA CYS A 120 -1.96 -10.21 -8.07
C CYS A 120 -0.91 -9.90 -6.98
N PHE A 121 -1.29 -9.41 -5.79
CA PHE A 121 -0.34 -9.19 -4.70
C PHE A 121 0.03 -10.47 -3.95
N GLY A 122 -0.85 -11.48 -3.87
CA GLY A 122 -0.61 -12.69 -3.06
C GLY A 122 -0.10 -12.37 -1.65
N SER A 123 0.92 -13.09 -1.17
CA SER A 123 1.58 -12.85 0.14
C SER A 123 2.60 -11.69 0.13
N SER A 124 2.71 -10.92 -0.96
CA SER A 124 3.79 -9.92 -1.10
C SER A 124 3.67 -8.73 -0.13
N LEU A 125 2.50 -8.53 0.49
CA LEU A 125 2.20 -7.44 1.41
C LEU A 125 2.16 -7.85 2.89
N GLU A 126 2.45 -9.11 3.25
CA GLU A 126 2.39 -9.59 4.64
C GLU A 126 3.22 -8.74 5.63
N LYS A 127 4.30 -8.12 5.15
CA LYS A 127 5.19 -7.25 5.95
C LYS A 127 4.84 -5.76 5.87
N MET A 128 3.72 -5.42 5.24
CA MET A 128 3.25 -4.06 4.97
C MET A 128 1.77 -3.97 5.35
N PRO A 129 1.44 -4.06 6.65
CA PRO A 129 0.05 -4.28 7.11
C PRO A 129 -0.90 -3.19 6.66
N GLU A 130 -0.49 -1.92 6.70
CA GLU A 130 -1.31 -0.81 6.23
C GLU A 130 -1.62 -0.92 4.73
N VAL A 131 -0.63 -1.27 3.92
CA VAL A 131 -0.78 -1.47 2.47
C VAL A 131 -1.67 -2.67 2.16
N GLU A 132 -1.55 -3.74 2.95
CA GLU A 132 -2.44 -4.90 2.89
C GLU A 132 -3.88 -4.54 3.27
N MET A 133 -4.06 -3.61 4.22
CA MET A 133 -5.37 -3.10 4.62
C MET A 133 -6.01 -2.39 3.43
N THR A 134 -5.32 -1.40 2.87
CA THR A 134 -5.78 -0.64 1.71
C THR A 134 -6.12 -1.57 0.55
N ARG A 135 -5.30 -2.61 0.30
CA ARG A 135 -5.57 -3.63 -0.72
C ARG A 135 -6.88 -4.38 -0.45
N ARG A 136 -7.07 -4.92 0.76
CA ARG A 136 -8.26 -5.72 1.12
C ARG A 136 -9.54 -4.89 1.03
N LEU A 137 -9.51 -3.68 1.60
CA LEU A 137 -10.61 -2.72 1.58
C LEU A 137 -11.04 -2.42 0.14
N ASN A 138 -10.10 -1.98 -0.70
CA ASN A 138 -10.37 -1.62 -2.08
C ASN A 138 -10.77 -2.81 -2.96
N LEU A 139 -10.22 -4.00 -2.70
CA LEU A 139 -10.63 -5.21 -3.39
C LEU A 139 -12.07 -5.62 -3.05
N CYS A 140 -12.50 -5.46 -1.79
CA CYS A 140 -13.91 -5.65 -1.43
C CYS A 140 -14.81 -4.70 -2.23
N LEU A 141 -14.48 -3.42 -2.29
CA LEU A 141 -15.24 -2.43 -3.06
C LEU A 141 -15.28 -2.80 -4.55
N CYS A 142 -14.15 -3.19 -5.14
CA CYS A 142 -14.12 -3.68 -6.52
C CYS A 142 -15.08 -4.87 -6.73
N TYR A 143 -15.13 -5.82 -5.80
CA TYR A 143 -16.07 -6.94 -5.91
C TYR A 143 -17.53 -6.49 -5.82
N PHE A 144 -17.86 -5.52 -4.97
CA PHE A 144 -19.21 -4.95 -4.90
C PHE A 144 -19.62 -4.29 -6.21
N HIS A 145 -18.79 -3.40 -6.77
CA HIS A 145 -19.09 -2.73 -8.04
C HIS A 145 -19.19 -3.70 -9.22
N LEU A 146 -18.43 -4.81 -9.18
CA LEU A 146 -18.48 -5.87 -10.19
C LEU A 146 -19.58 -6.91 -9.93
N LYS A 147 -20.46 -6.68 -8.95
CA LYS A 147 -21.54 -7.60 -8.54
C LYS A 147 -21.04 -9.03 -8.24
N LYS A 148 -19.83 -9.14 -7.68
CA LYS A 148 -19.23 -10.41 -7.22
C LYS A 148 -19.46 -10.54 -5.72
N TYR A 149 -20.73 -10.53 -5.33
CA TYR A 149 -21.13 -10.36 -3.94
C TYR A 149 -20.62 -11.46 -3.02
N GLU A 150 -20.66 -12.74 -3.42
CA GLU A 150 -20.17 -13.84 -2.60
C GLU A 150 -18.68 -13.68 -2.28
N LYS A 151 -17.88 -13.25 -3.26
CA LYS A 151 -16.45 -12.95 -3.06
C LYS A 151 -16.23 -11.73 -2.17
N ALA A 152 -17.07 -10.69 -2.32
CA ALA A 152 -17.03 -9.52 -1.45
C ALA A 152 -17.31 -9.90 0.01
N GLN A 153 -18.33 -10.73 0.25
CA GLN A 153 -18.71 -11.21 1.59
C GLN A 153 -17.62 -12.07 2.23
N GLU A 154 -17.06 -13.01 1.47
CA GLU A 154 -15.97 -13.87 1.93
C GLU A 154 -14.76 -13.02 2.34
N LEU A 155 -14.31 -12.13 1.45
CA LEU A 155 -13.15 -11.27 1.72
C LEU A 155 -13.40 -10.29 2.87
N TYR A 156 -14.60 -9.71 2.95
CA TYR A 156 -14.98 -8.82 4.05
C TYR A 156 -14.93 -9.56 5.39
N THR A 157 -15.49 -10.77 5.42
CA THR A 157 -15.57 -11.58 6.66
C THR A 157 -14.19 -12.01 7.12
N ASP A 158 -13.35 -12.51 6.21
CA ASP A 158 -11.94 -12.85 6.50
C ASP A 158 -11.16 -11.62 6.98
N SER A 159 -11.40 -10.47 6.36
CA SER A 159 -10.69 -9.23 6.68
C SER A 159 -11.23 -8.51 7.90
N LYS A 160 -12.38 -8.89 8.46
CA LYS A 160 -13.04 -8.15 9.54
C LYS A 160 -12.14 -7.91 10.77
N PRO A 161 -11.43 -8.92 11.32
CA PRO A 161 -10.52 -8.71 12.45
C PRO A 161 -9.34 -7.80 12.13
N PHE A 162 -8.99 -7.69 10.84
CA PHE A 162 -7.96 -6.79 10.37
C PHE A 162 -8.50 -5.37 10.23
N PHE A 163 -9.67 -5.20 9.61
CA PHE A 163 -10.36 -3.92 9.47
C PHE A 163 -10.66 -3.27 10.81
N ASP A 164 -11.07 -4.03 11.83
CA ASP A 164 -11.34 -3.52 13.19
C ASP A 164 -10.18 -2.68 13.76
N LYS A 165 -8.94 -2.95 13.37
CA LYS A 165 -7.76 -2.22 13.84
C LYS A 165 -7.59 -0.83 13.20
N TYR A 166 -8.26 -0.58 12.07
CA TYR A 166 -8.10 0.61 11.25
C TYR A 166 -9.39 1.42 11.11
N ARG A 167 -10.53 0.95 11.66
CA ARG A 167 -11.84 1.60 11.46
C ARG A 167 -11.89 3.05 11.92
N GLU A 168 -11.16 3.38 12.98
CA GLU A 168 -11.11 4.74 13.55
C GLU A 168 -9.95 5.58 12.98
N THR A 169 -9.26 5.09 11.95
CA THR A 169 -8.23 5.89 11.26
C THR A 169 -8.92 6.82 10.28
N ASP A 170 -8.65 8.13 10.39
CA ASP A 170 -9.29 9.18 9.57
C ASP A 170 -9.27 8.85 8.07
N ASP A 171 -8.12 8.39 7.54
CA ASP A 171 -7.94 8.05 6.12
C ASP A 171 -8.87 6.94 5.60
N TYR A 172 -9.46 6.13 6.48
CA TYR A 172 -10.26 4.96 6.12
C TYR A 172 -11.69 4.98 6.66
N TYR A 173 -12.00 5.93 7.54
CA TYR A 173 -13.26 5.98 8.27
C TYR A 173 -14.48 5.95 7.33
N GLU A 174 -14.51 6.85 6.34
CA GLU A 174 -15.61 6.94 5.37
C GLU A 174 -15.71 5.69 4.47
N TYR A 175 -14.58 5.12 4.09
CA TYR A 175 -14.53 3.88 3.30
C TYR A 175 -15.10 2.68 4.06
N PHE A 176 -14.87 2.59 5.38
CA PHE A 176 -15.46 1.52 6.18
C PHE A 176 -16.97 1.68 6.36
N ILE A 177 -17.46 2.92 6.53
CA ILE A 177 -18.89 3.20 6.52
C ILE A 177 -19.51 2.71 5.21
N LEU A 178 -18.94 3.12 4.08
CA LEU A 178 -19.41 2.71 2.75
C LEU A 178 -19.45 1.18 2.62
N LEU A 179 -18.37 0.51 3.01
CA LEU A 179 -18.25 -0.94 2.94
C LEU A 179 -19.31 -1.66 3.78
N ASP A 180 -19.60 -1.14 4.99
CA ASP A 180 -20.62 -1.69 5.87
C ASP A 180 -22.04 -1.49 5.31
N VAL A 181 -22.30 -0.37 4.62
CA VAL A 181 -23.57 -0.15 3.90
C VAL A 181 -23.70 -1.11 2.72
N PHE A 182 -22.65 -1.31 1.91
CA PHE A 182 -22.66 -2.32 0.85
C PHE A 182 -22.98 -3.71 1.37
N MET A 183 -22.30 -4.14 2.44
CA MET A 183 -22.58 -5.42 3.09
C MET A 183 -24.03 -5.50 3.58
N TYR A 184 -24.58 -4.43 4.15
CA TYR A 184 -25.96 -4.44 4.61
C TYR A 184 -26.96 -4.53 3.45
N VAL A 185 -26.84 -3.62 2.48
CA VAL A 185 -27.76 -3.47 1.34
C VAL A 185 -27.82 -4.72 0.47
N VAL A 186 -26.67 -5.35 0.21
CA VAL A 186 -26.60 -6.52 -0.67
C VAL A 186 -27.17 -7.78 -0.02
N PHE A 187 -26.95 -7.97 1.29
CA PHE A 187 -27.25 -9.24 1.95
C PHE A 187 -28.47 -9.21 2.87
N ASN A 188 -29.05 -8.04 3.16
CA ASN A 188 -30.27 -7.92 3.95
C ASN A 188 -31.46 -7.52 3.08
N LYS A 189 -32.65 -8.05 3.41
CA LYS A 189 -33.89 -7.80 2.65
C LYS A 189 -34.72 -6.63 3.20
N ASP A 190 -34.27 -5.98 4.27
CA ASP A 190 -34.99 -4.86 4.88
C ASP A 190 -34.64 -3.55 4.15
N ALA A 191 -35.45 -3.20 3.17
CA ALA A 191 -35.29 -1.98 2.40
C ALA A 191 -35.45 -0.70 3.24
N THR A 192 -36.22 -0.75 4.33
CA THR A 192 -36.44 0.43 5.19
C THR A 192 -35.18 0.74 5.98
N GLU A 193 -34.62 -0.27 6.63
CA GLU A 193 -33.37 -0.15 7.38
C GLU A 193 -32.18 0.11 6.43
N ALA A 194 -32.16 -0.48 5.23
CA ALA A 194 -31.16 -0.19 4.21
C ALA A 194 -31.13 1.30 3.82
N ARG A 195 -32.31 1.90 3.56
CA ARG A 195 -32.42 3.34 3.24
C ARG A 195 -31.98 4.21 4.40
N LYS A 196 -32.33 3.85 5.63
CA LYS A 196 -31.91 4.57 6.82
C LYS A 196 -30.38 4.61 6.94
N ARG A 197 -29.73 3.45 6.79
CA ARG A 197 -28.26 3.34 6.84
C ARG A 197 -27.58 4.12 5.72
N LEU A 198 -28.12 4.04 4.51
CA LEU A 198 -27.61 4.81 3.37
C LEU A 198 -27.74 6.33 3.63
N HIS A 199 -28.85 6.77 4.21
CA HIS A 199 -29.04 8.17 4.58
C HIS A 199 -28.05 8.61 5.67
N GLU A 200 -27.85 7.81 6.72
CA GLU A 200 -26.87 8.07 7.77
C GLU A 200 -25.44 8.16 7.20
N ALA A 201 -25.08 7.24 6.29
CA ALA A 201 -23.78 7.27 5.63
C ALA A 201 -23.55 8.54 4.81
N ARG A 202 -24.56 9.02 4.06
CA ARG A 202 -24.49 10.30 3.34
C ARG A 202 -24.29 11.52 4.23
N LEU A 203 -24.72 11.46 5.48
CA LEU A 203 -24.50 12.55 6.44
C LEU A 203 -23.08 12.53 7.03
N LEU A 204 -22.48 11.34 7.11
CA LEU A 204 -21.15 11.12 7.68
C LEU A 204 -20.04 11.28 6.66
N CYS A 205 -20.19 10.68 5.47
CA CYS A 205 -19.20 10.77 4.40
C CYS A 205 -19.45 12.03 3.58
N LYS A 206 -18.51 12.99 3.66
CA LYS A 206 -18.70 14.32 3.06
C LYS A 206 -17.97 14.50 1.73
N ASP A 207 -17.05 13.59 1.42
CA ASP A 207 -16.30 13.68 0.17
C ASP A 207 -17.20 13.33 -1.02
N GLU A 208 -17.19 14.21 -2.04
CA GLU A 208 -17.98 14.06 -3.27
C GLU A 208 -17.67 12.75 -4.02
N GLU A 209 -16.51 12.14 -3.74
CA GLU A 209 -16.08 10.88 -4.37
C GLU A 209 -17.01 9.69 -4.08
N PHE A 210 -17.77 9.75 -2.99
CA PHE A 210 -18.69 8.68 -2.58
C PHE A 210 -20.10 8.81 -3.18
N GLU A 211 -20.44 9.91 -3.84
CA GLU A 211 -21.82 10.12 -4.30
C GLU A 211 -22.26 9.05 -5.31
N GLU A 212 -21.39 8.69 -6.26
CA GLU A 212 -21.67 7.61 -7.21
C GLU A 212 -21.84 6.25 -6.52
N ASP A 213 -21.13 6.02 -5.42
CA ASP A 213 -21.25 4.79 -4.64
C ASP A 213 -22.59 4.75 -3.90
N PHE A 214 -23.05 5.90 -3.39
CA PHE A 214 -24.39 6.04 -2.80
C PHE A 214 -25.52 5.90 -3.81
N GLU A 215 -25.36 6.43 -5.03
CA GLU A 215 -26.30 6.20 -6.12
C GLU A 215 -26.36 4.71 -6.51
N CYS A 216 -25.21 4.03 -6.53
CA CYS A 216 -25.15 2.58 -6.76
C CYS A 216 -25.94 1.81 -5.69
N LEU A 217 -25.75 2.13 -4.42
CA LEU A 217 -26.47 1.53 -3.29
C LEU A 217 -27.98 1.80 -3.36
N GLU A 218 -28.38 3.04 -3.65
CA GLU A 218 -29.79 3.42 -3.83
C GLU A 218 -30.43 2.61 -4.97
N SER A 219 -29.71 2.41 -6.09
CA SER A 219 -30.17 1.57 -7.19
C SER A 219 -30.37 0.11 -6.78
N ILE A 220 -29.47 -0.46 -5.97
CA ILE A 220 -29.61 -1.85 -5.48
C ILE A 220 -30.85 -1.98 -4.59
N ILE A 221 -31.08 -1.01 -3.69
CA ILE A 221 -32.25 -0.98 -2.80
C ILE A 221 -33.56 -0.92 -3.61
N ASN A 222 -33.59 -0.09 -4.66
CA ASN A 222 -34.80 0.12 -5.46
C ASN A 222 -35.07 -1.02 -6.46
N PHE A 223 -34.02 -1.72 -6.92
CA PHE A 223 -34.12 -2.78 -7.90
C PHE A 223 -33.38 -4.06 -7.44
N PRO A 224 -33.84 -4.74 -6.39
CA PRO A 224 -33.14 -5.88 -5.78
C PRO A 224 -33.03 -7.10 -6.72
N ASN A 225 -33.86 -7.17 -7.77
CA ASN A 225 -33.81 -8.24 -8.78
C ASN A 225 -32.76 -8.01 -9.89
N SER A 226 -31.96 -6.93 -9.80
CA SER A 226 -30.87 -6.63 -10.74
C SER A 226 -29.49 -7.12 -10.26
N VAL A 227 -29.51 -7.91 -9.18
CA VAL A 227 -28.38 -8.56 -8.49
C VAL A 227 -28.21 -9.97 -9.03
#